data_AF-A0A526S2V8-F1
#
_entry.id   AF-A0A526S2V8-F1
#
_cell.length_a   1.000
_cell.length_b   1.000
_cell.length_c   1.000
_cell.angle_alpha   90.00
_cell.angle_beta   90.00
_cell.angle_gamma   90.00
#
_symmetry.space_group_name_H-M   'P 1'
#
loop_
_entity.id
_entity.type
_entity.pdbx_description
1 polymer ?
#
loop_
_entity_poly.entity_id
_entity_poly.type
_entity_poly.pdbx_seq_one_letter_code
_entity_poly.pdbx_strand_id
1 'polypeptide(L)' 'PDFVTSDKAFGKAFEIFKTGYLANEFTGLPVAEDLMTQFDVQAQKMLAGEQSPEEAAANAQKGWMAKF' A
#
# COMPACT_ATOMS: atom_id res chain seq x y z
N PRO A 1 -25.04 -3.01 -5.94
CA PRO A 1 -25.56 -1.66 -6.27
C PRO A 1 -25.66 -1.50 -7.78
N ASP A 2 -26.64 -0.75 -8.30
CA ASP A 2 -26.83 -0.55 -9.76
C ASP A 2 -25.59 0.02 -10.46
N PHE A 3 -24.76 0.79 -9.76
CA PHE A 3 -23.50 1.30 -10.30
C PHE A 3 -22.48 0.20 -10.66
N VAL A 4 -22.56 -0.99 -10.03
CA VAL A 4 -21.70 -2.14 -10.38
C VAL A 4 -22.00 -2.66 -11.79
N THR A 5 -23.24 -2.54 -12.26
CA THR A 5 -23.67 -3.03 -13.58
C THR A 5 -23.71 -1.93 -14.63
N SER A 6 -24.03 -0.69 -14.24
CA SER A 6 -24.17 0.45 -15.15
C SER A 6 -22.87 1.22 -15.40
N ASP A 7 -21.91 1.19 -14.47
CA ASP A 7 -20.59 1.81 -14.63
C ASP A 7 -19.49 0.73 -14.66
N LYS A 8 -18.82 0.60 -15.80
CA LYS A 8 -17.76 -0.39 -16.00
C LYS A 8 -16.53 -0.13 -15.11
N ALA A 9 -16.18 1.13 -14.87
CA ALA A 9 -15.06 1.47 -14.01
C ALA A 9 -15.38 1.13 -12.55
N PHE A 10 -16.60 1.44 -12.09
CA PHE A 10 -17.06 1.05 -10.77
C PHE A 10 -17.15 -0.47 -10.62
N GLY A 11 -17.71 -1.18 -11.61
CA GLY A 11 -17.75 -2.64 -11.63
C GLY A 11 -16.37 -3.26 -11.49
N LYS A 12 -15.37 -2.75 -12.24
CA LYS A 12 -13.99 -3.24 -12.14
C LYS A 12 -13.35 -2.92 -10.78
N ALA A 13 -13.56 -1.72 -10.23
CA ALA A 13 -13.07 -1.34 -8.91
C ALA A 13 -13.69 -2.24 -7.81
N PHE A 14 -14.97 -2.59 -7.94
CA PHE A 14 -15.66 -3.48 -7.01
C PHE A 14 -15.09 -4.91 -7.05
N GLU A 15 -14.73 -5.43 -8.23
CA GLU A 15 -14.02 -6.71 -8.33
C GLU A 15 -12.66 -6.68 -7.64
N ILE A 16 -11.89 -5.59 -7.79
CA ILE A 16 -10.59 -5.42 -7.10
C ILE A 16 -10.81 -5.35 -5.59
N PHE A 17 -11.80 -4.58 -5.12
CA PHE A 17 -12.14 -4.48 -3.71
C PHE A 17 -12.42 -5.85 -3.07
N LYS A 18 -13.16 -6.72 -3.77
CA LYS A 18 -13.47 -8.08 -3.28
C LYS A 18 -12.24 -8.99 -3.14
N THR A 19 -11.12 -8.67 -3.77
CA THR A 19 -9.86 -9.43 -3.61
C THR A 19 -9.01 -8.96 -2.42
N GLY A 20 -9.36 -7.82 -1.82
CA GLY A 20 -8.66 -7.26 -0.67
C GLY A 20 -9.12 -7.86 0.67
N TYR A 21 -8.55 -7.31 1.76
CA TYR A 21 -9.01 -7.59 3.12
C TYR A 21 -9.50 -6.28 3.76
N LEU A 22 -10.49 -6.39 4.64
CA LEU A 22 -11.00 -5.23 5.38
C LEU A 22 -10.07 -4.93 6.57
N ALA A 23 -9.49 -3.73 6.59
CA ALA A 23 -8.81 -3.19 7.75
C ALA A 23 -9.82 -2.43 8.62
N ASN A 24 -9.70 -2.57 9.95
CA ASN A 24 -10.51 -1.77 10.87
C ASN A 24 -10.01 -0.32 10.87
N GLU A 25 -10.88 0.68 10.76
CA GLU A 25 -10.44 2.09 10.72
C GLU A 25 -9.97 2.63 12.08
N PHE A 26 -10.46 2.05 13.18
CA PHE A 26 -10.20 2.51 14.56
C PHE A 26 -9.08 1.73 15.26
N THR A 27 -8.87 0.47 14.88
CA THR A 27 -7.81 -0.40 15.43
C THR A 27 -6.90 -0.98 14.36
N GLY A 28 -7.25 -0.83 13.08
CA GLY A 28 -6.35 -1.19 12.00
C GLY A 28 -5.22 -0.19 11.90
N LEU A 29 -4.25 -0.58 11.09
CA LEU A 29 -2.86 -0.12 11.06
C LEU A 29 -2.69 1.38 11.44
N PRO A 30 -2.58 1.73 12.75
CA PRO A 30 -2.52 3.13 13.23
C PRO A 30 -1.24 3.87 12.78
N VAL A 31 -0.39 3.11 12.11
CA VAL A 31 0.93 3.42 11.64
C VAL A 31 1.14 3.00 10.18
N ALA A 32 0.09 2.51 9.51
CA ALA A 32 0.18 2.22 8.07
C ALA A 32 0.54 3.46 7.27
N GLU A 33 0.09 4.65 7.66
CA GLU A 33 0.46 5.87 6.96
C GLU A 33 1.97 6.11 7.02
N ASP A 34 2.59 6.01 8.22
CA ASP A 34 4.03 6.18 8.37
C ASP A 34 4.80 5.03 7.69
N LEU A 35 4.31 3.78 7.78
CA LEU A 35 4.88 2.64 7.06
C LEU A 35 4.83 2.84 5.53
N MET A 36 3.67 3.22 4.99
CA MET A 36 3.48 3.47 3.56
C MET A 36 4.36 4.63 3.10
N THR A 37 4.44 5.71 3.89
CA THR A 37 5.31 6.85 3.58
C THR A 37 6.78 6.45 3.55
N GLN A 38 7.24 5.69 4.54
CA GLN A 38 8.62 5.20 4.58
C GLN A 38 8.93 4.25 3.42
N PHE A 39 7.99 3.37 3.07
CA PHE A 39 8.10 2.48 1.94
C PHE A 39 8.15 3.24 0.61
N ASP A 40 7.26 4.22 0.40
CA ASP A 40 7.17 5.01 -0.83
C ASP A 40 8.49 5.72 -1.16
N VAL A 41 9.17 6.27 -0.16
CA VAL A 41 10.51 6.88 -0.35
C VAL A 41 11.51 5.87 -0.88
N GLN A 42 11.51 4.63 -0.37
CA GLN A 42 12.42 3.59 -0.87
C GLN A 42 11.98 3.07 -2.24
N ALA A 43 10.68 2.93 -2.48
CA ALA A 43 10.15 2.53 -3.77
C ALA A 43 10.51 3.53 -4.88
N GLN A 44 10.47 4.83 -4.59
CA GLN A 44 10.88 5.87 -5.54
C GLN A 44 12.36 5.73 -5.95
N LYS A 45 13.26 5.46 -5.00
CA LYS A 45 14.68 5.20 -5.31
C LYS A 45 14.87 3.95 -6.16
N MET A 46 14.09 2.90 -5.91
CA MET A 46 14.10 1.70 -6.75
C MET A 46 13.67 2.03 -8.18
N LEU A 47 12.60 2.80 -8.35
CA LEU A 47 12.11 3.23 -9.67
C LEU A 47 13.10 4.16 -10.40
N ALA A 48 13.89 4.92 -9.65
CA ALA A 48 15.00 5.73 -10.17
C ALA A 48 16.25 4.91 -10.54
N GLY A 49 16.27 3.61 -10.23
CA GLY A 49 17.42 2.73 -10.46
C GLY A 49 18.55 2.89 -9.43
N GLU A 50 18.29 3.55 -8.30
CA GLU A 50 19.28 3.82 -7.25
C GLU A 50 19.46 2.65 -6.28
N GLN A 51 18.51 1.70 -6.23
CA GLN A 51 18.57 0.51 -5.41
C GLN A 51 17.74 -0.64 -5.99
N SER A 52 18.01 -1.87 -5.57
CA SER A 52 17.21 -3.05 -5.95
C SER A 52 15.86 -3.10 -5.21
N PRO A 53 14.90 -3.89 -5.71
CA PRO A 53 13.65 -4.15 -4.98
C PRO A 53 13.86 -4.72 -3.57
N GLU A 54 14.85 -5.61 -3.41
CA GLU A 54 15.21 -6.20 -2.13
C GLU A 54 15.78 -5.16 -1.17
N GLU A 55 16.64 -4.25 -1.66
CA GLU A 55 17.19 -3.14 -0.88
C GLU A 55 16.10 -2.16 -0.45
N ALA A 56 15.14 -1.85 -1.33
CA ALA A 56 14.02 -0.98 -0.99
C ALA A 56 13.17 -1.55 0.17
N ALA A 57 12.83 -2.84 0.10
CA ALA A 57 12.10 -3.53 1.17
C ALA A 57 12.89 -3.56 2.48
N ALA A 58 14.18 -3.92 2.43
CA ALA A 58 15.04 -3.98 3.61
C ALA A 58 15.22 -2.61 4.28
N ASN A 59 15.40 -1.55 3.49
CA ASN A 59 15.55 -0.19 4.00
C ASN A 59 14.25 0.34 4.62
N ALA A 60 13.09 0.05 4.02
CA ALA A 60 11.79 0.38 4.59
C ALA A 60 11.56 -0.36 5.92
N GLN A 61 11.87 -1.66 5.98
CA GLN A 61 11.78 -2.44 7.22
C GLN A 61 12.72 -1.92 8.31
N LYS A 62 13.96 -1.55 7.96
CA LYS A 62 14.92 -0.98 8.92
C LYS A 62 14.41 0.34 9.50
N GLY A 63 13.86 1.22 8.67
CA GLY A 63 13.27 2.49 9.13
C GLY A 63 12.08 2.26 10.06
N TRP A 64 11.24 1.29 9.71
CA TRP A 64 10.08 0.88 10.50
C TRP A 64 10.49 0.41 11.91
N MET A 65 11.42 -0.55 12.01
CA MET A 65 11.90 -1.11 13.29
C MET A 65 12.67 -0.12 14.17
N ALA A 66 13.15 0.99 13.61
CA ALA A 66 13.81 2.03 14.39
C ALA A 66 12.81 2.91 15.17
N LYS A 67 11.54 2.94 14.74
CA LYS A 67 10.47 3.73 15.38
C LYS A 67 9.49 2.89 16.21
N PHE A 68 9.35 1.59 15.91
CA PHE A 68 8.35 0.68 16.49
C PHE A 68 8.93 -0.71 16.76
#